data_AF-A0A9Q3F1D6-F1
#
_entry.id   AF-A0A9Q3F1D6-F1
#
_cell.length_a   1.000
_cell.length_b   1.000
_cell.length_c   1.000
_cell.angle_alpha   90.00
_cell.angle_beta   90.00
_cell.angle_gamma   90.00
#
_symmetry.space_group_name_H-M   'P 1'
#
loop_
_entity.id
_entity.type
_entity.pdbx_description
1 polymer ?
#
loop_
_entity_poly.entity_id
_entity_poly.type
_entity_poly.pdbx_seq_one_letter_code
_entity_poly.pdbx_strand_id
1 'polypeptide(L)'
;MPGWKLPLKLYIYACGEGLGEALHQFQIVNDQLYEGPVCFISRQIKPTEARYEESHMEFLCLVWALEKLHSYLDGSVLEVITDLKAVKSLLNMNTPNRHMLRWQISIQEYRGNMTIVHKAENIHKDADCFSRWALPNTPKNPANAEPHIPIEGINITDIGIEFFEEVRESHKHNKNCHILTSLLEKDLKDTALANLLNNICKTSYDNGRFHFFDGIFYDRSKYTCVMFLCSIMLINTILLECNDEIYSGNMS
;
A
#
# COMPACT_ATOMS: atom_id res chain seq x y z
N MET A 1 26.27 -7.64 15.19
CA MET A 1 25.11 -7.86 14.28
C MET A 1 23.85 -7.51 15.08
N PRO A 2 22.85 -6.86 14.46
CA PRO A 2 21.60 -6.53 15.15
C PRO A 2 20.92 -7.80 15.70
N GLY A 3 20.35 -7.69 16.90
CA GLY A 3 19.68 -8.78 17.58
C GLY A 3 18.20 -8.79 17.22
N TRP A 4 17.82 -9.54 16.20
CA TRP A 4 16.49 -9.59 15.55
C TRP A 4 15.28 -9.90 16.48
N LYS A 5 15.52 -10.19 17.76
CA LYS A 5 14.47 -10.38 18.78
C LYS A 5 14.27 -9.17 19.69
N LEU A 6 15.13 -8.16 19.59
CA LEU A 6 15.11 -6.97 20.44
C LEU A 6 14.32 -5.86 19.75
N PRO A 7 13.54 -5.07 20.52
CA PRO A 7 12.68 -4.05 19.95
C PRO A 7 13.50 -2.97 19.25
N LEU A 8 12.96 -2.50 18.13
CA LEU A 8 13.49 -1.41 17.34
C LEU A 8 12.86 -0.09 17.77
N LYS A 9 13.66 0.98 17.77
CA LYS A 9 13.18 2.34 17.93
C LYS A 9 13.47 3.13 16.68
N LEU A 10 12.45 3.81 16.15
CA LEU A 10 12.60 4.68 14.99
C LEU A 10 12.34 6.11 15.44
N TYR A 11 13.41 6.90 15.50
CA TYR A 11 13.32 8.34 15.72
C TYR A 11 13.04 9.01 14.38
N ILE A 12 11.99 9.81 14.31
CA ILE A 12 11.61 10.56 13.12
C ILE A 12 11.63 12.04 13.43
N TYR A 13 12.03 12.85 12.45
CA TYR A 13 11.93 14.30 12.53
C TYR A 13 11.91 14.89 11.12
N ALA A 14 11.08 15.91 10.93
CA ALA A 14 10.96 16.61 9.67
C ALA A 14 11.11 18.11 9.87
N CYS A 15 11.81 18.77 8.95
CA CYS A 15 11.89 20.23 8.92
C CYS A 15 11.80 20.77 7.49
N GLY A 16 11.90 22.09 7.33
CA GLY A 16 11.83 22.75 6.03
C GLY A 16 12.98 22.41 5.07
N GLU A 17 14.05 21.75 5.53
CA GLU A 17 15.17 21.30 4.69
C GLU A 17 15.00 19.84 4.23
N GLY A 18 14.46 18.99 5.10
CA GLY A 18 14.58 17.55 4.93
C GLY A 18 13.80 16.72 5.94
N LEU A 19 13.76 15.43 5.66
CA LEU A 19 13.31 14.36 6.55
C LEU A 19 14.55 13.66 7.08
N GLY A 20 14.59 13.35 8.37
CA GLY A 20 15.70 12.66 9.00
C GLY A 20 15.22 11.63 10.01
N GLU A 21 15.86 10.46 9.99
CA GLU A 21 15.48 9.34 10.83
C GLU A 21 16.69 8.55 11.33
N ALA A 22 16.54 8.05 12.55
CA ALA A 22 17.51 7.17 13.19
C ALA A 22 16.80 5.88 13.62
N LEU A 23 17.24 4.75 13.06
CA LEU A 23 16.82 3.43 13.50
C LEU A 23 17.79 2.95 14.56
N HIS A 24 17.30 2.74 15.77
CA HIS A 24 18.03 2.25 16.92
C HIS A 24 17.55 0.86 17.30
N GLN A 25 18.43 0.11 17.97
CA GLN A 25 18.09 -1.17 18.57
C GLN A 25 18.76 -1.29 19.94
N PHE A 26 18.10 -1.96 20.87
CA PHE A 26 18.76 -2.40 22.08
C PHE A 26 19.78 -3.50 21.78
N GLN A 27 20.94 -3.41 22.41
CA GLN A 27 22.06 -4.34 22.25
C GLN A 27 22.62 -4.65 23.64
N ILE A 28 23.10 -5.86 23.84
CA ILE A 28 23.79 -6.23 25.08
C ILE A 28 25.27 -5.95 24.89
N VAL A 29 25.79 -4.99 25.66
CA VAL A 29 27.20 -4.61 25.69
C VAL A 29 27.67 -4.77 27.12
N ASN A 30 28.68 -5.63 27.36
CA ASN A 30 29.19 -5.93 28.70
C ASN A 30 28.08 -6.33 29.71
N ASP A 31 27.19 -7.24 29.32
CA ASP A 31 26.02 -7.68 30.10
C ASP A 31 25.02 -6.57 30.48
N GLN A 32 25.13 -5.38 29.89
CA GLN A 32 24.20 -4.28 30.05
C GLN A 32 23.44 -4.00 28.76
N LEU A 33 22.17 -3.67 28.90
CA LEU A 33 21.32 -3.29 27.78
C LEU A 33 21.58 -1.83 27.40
N TYR A 34 22.09 -1.61 26.19
CA TYR A 34 22.37 -0.29 25.64
C TYR A 34 21.56 -0.06 24.36
N GLU A 35 20.97 1.12 24.22
CA GLU A 35 20.33 1.52 22.96
C GLU A 35 21.38 2.14 22.03
N GLY A 36 21.54 1.58 20.84
CA GLY A 36 22.52 2.07 19.86
C GLY A 36 21.95 2.18 18.45
N PRO A 37 22.56 3.02 17.59
CA PRO A 37 22.12 3.18 16.22
C PRO A 37 22.41 1.93 15.38
N VAL A 38 21.46 1.60 14.52
CA VAL A 38 21.56 0.58 13.46
C VAL A 38 21.83 1.26 12.13
N CYS A 39 21.02 2.26 11.78
CA CYS A 39 21.23 3.06 10.58
C CYS A 39 20.56 4.43 10.70
N PHE A 40 21.04 5.35 9.89
CA PHE A 40 20.45 6.67 9.70
C PHE A 40 20.05 6.82 8.24
N ILE A 41 18.89 7.43 8.02
CA ILE A 41 18.42 7.79 6.68
C ILE A 41 17.98 9.25 6.71
N SER A 42 18.12 9.91 5.56
CA SER A 42 17.61 11.26 5.38
C SER A 42 17.41 11.58 3.91
N ARG A 43 16.53 12.53 3.63
CA ARG A 43 16.32 13.04 2.28
C ARG A 43 15.84 14.47 2.28
N GLN A 44 16.17 15.21 1.23
CA GLN A 44 15.61 16.54 1.01
C GLN A 44 14.12 16.48 0.70
N ILE A 45 13.40 17.50 1.16
CA ILE A 45 11.99 17.64 0.84
C ILE A 45 11.80 18.08 -0.61
N LYS A 46 10.69 17.67 -1.22
CA LYS A 46 10.32 18.09 -2.57
C LYS A 46 9.66 19.48 -2.54
N PRO A 47 9.68 20.23 -3.66
CA PRO A 47 8.95 21.49 -3.77
C PRO A 47 7.44 21.39 -3.47
N THR A 48 6.83 20.21 -3.72
CA THR A 48 5.43 19.93 -3.39
C THR A 48 5.21 19.67 -1.90
N GLU A 49 6.18 19.02 -1.25
CA GLU A 49 6.17 18.69 0.19
C GLU A 49 6.44 19.95 1.03
N ALA A 50 7.19 20.92 0.52
CA ALA A 50 7.46 22.19 1.19
C ALA A 50 6.20 23.02 1.53
N ARG A 51 5.04 22.64 1.00
CA ARG A 51 3.73 23.27 1.29
C ARG A 51 2.96 22.57 2.40
N TYR A 52 3.45 21.44 2.87
CA TYR A 52 2.82 20.69 3.94
C TYR A 52 3.02 21.38 5.28
N GLU A 53 1.99 21.29 6.11
CA GLU A 53 2.09 21.66 7.51
C GLU A 53 3.06 20.70 8.24
N GLU A 54 3.62 21.15 9.35
CA GLU A 54 4.57 20.39 10.17
C GLU A 54 4.07 18.97 10.51
N SER A 55 2.79 18.85 10.85
CA SER A 55 2.16 17.55 11.13
C SER A 55 2.12 16.59 9.94
N HIS A 56 1.88 17.12 8.75
CA HIS A 56 1.91 16.33 7.52
C HIS A 56 3.34 15.98 7.11
N MET A 57 4.31 16.86 7.37
CA MET A 57 5.73 16.62 7.09
C MET A 57 6.29 15.49 7.95
N GLU A 58 5.97 15.49 9.24
CA GLU A 58 6.45 14.45 10.14
C GLU A 58 5.73 13.11 9.92
N PHE A 59 4.45 13.14 9.55
CA PHE A 59 3.76 11.94 9.11
C PHE A 59 4.32 11.39 7.79
N LEU A 60 4.69 12.26 6.85
CA LEU A 60 5.42 11.87 5.64
C LEU A 60 6.79 11.25 5.96
N CYS A 61 7.52 11.80 6.95
CA CYS A 61 8.77 11.24 7.47
C CYS A 61 8.56 9.80 7.95
N LEU A 62 7.52 9.55 8.75
CA LEU A 62 7.15 8.19 9.14
C LEU A 62 6.89 7.26 7.94
N VAL A 63 6.04 7.67 7.01
CA VAL A 63 5.69 6.85 5.83
C VAL A 63 6.93 6.48 5.03
N TRP A 64 7.79 7.46 4.76
CA TRP A 64 9.01 7.26 3.98
C TRP A 64 9.98 6.34 4.71
N ALA A 65 10.15 6.52 6.01
CA ALA A 65 11.06 5.71 6.82
C ALA A 65 10.63 4.24 6.87
N LEU A 66 9.33 3.97 7.03
CA LEU A 66 8.79 2.62 7.01
C LEU A 66 9.01 1.94 5.66
N GLU A 67 8.80 2.65 4.55
CA GLU A 67 9.05 2.12 3.20
C GLU A 67 10.55 1.82 3.00
N LYS A 68 11.44 2.74 3.39
CA LYS A 68 12.88 2.59 3.22
C LYS A 68 13.50 1.51 4.09
N LEU A 69 12.97 1.34 5.29
CA LEU A 69 13.52 0.42 6.28
C LEU A 69 12.71 -0.88 6.35
N HIS A 70 11.80 -1.15 5.40
CA HIS A 70 10.96 -2.34 5.39
C HIS A 70 11.72 -3.63 5.69
N SER A 71 12.89 -3.85 5.06
CA SER A 71 13.72 -5.04 5.28
C SER A 71 14.27 -5.20 6.70
N TYR A 72 14.34 -4.11 7.47
CA TYR A 72 14.73 -4.11 8.89
C TYR A 72 13.53 -4.23 9.83
N LEU A 73 12.38 -3.69 9.42
CA LEU A 73 11.20 -3.54 10.25
C LEU A 73 10.24 -4.72 10.14
N ASP A 74 10.28 -5.45 9.03
CA ASP A 74 9.42 -6.61 8.79
C ASP A 74 9.50 -7.62 9.95
N GLY A 75 8.34 -8.04 10.44
CA GLY A 75 8.18 -8.94 11.59
C GLY A 75 8.68 -8.43 12.94
N SER A 76 9.20 -7.19 13.04
CA SER A 76 9.79 -6.65 14.27
C SER A 76 8.80 -5.83 15.09
N VAL A 77 9.04 -5.76 16.40
CA VAL A 77 8.34 -4.81 17.29
C VAL A 77 9.01 -3.44 17.17
N LEU A 78 8.22 -2.43 16.81
CA LEU A 78 8.67 -1.09 16.49
C LEU A 78 8.08 -0.05 17.44
N GLU A 79 8.93 0.79 18.03
CA GLU A 79 8.53 1.99 18.75
C GLU A 79 8.96 3.22 17.94
N VAL A 80 8.00 3.97 17.42
CA VAL A 80 8.23 5.23 16.70
C VAL A 80 8.25 6.37 17.69
N ILE A 81 9.33 7.15 17.66
CA ILE A 81 9.60 8.26 18.57
C ILE A 81 9.55 9.56 17.77
N THR A 82 8.66 10.47 18.17
CA THR A 82 8.35 11.75 17.51
C THR A 82 8.15 12.84 18.57
N ASP A 83 8.41 14.12 18.27
CA ASP A 83 8.04 15.25 19.14
C ASP A 83 6.67 15.83 18.84
N LEU A 84 5.98 15.30 17.84
CA LEU A 84 4.68 15.79 17.45
C LEU A 84 3.55 14.81 17.75
N LYS A 85 2.71 15.20 18.72
CA LYS A 85 1.53 14.43 19.12
C LYS A 85 0.55 14.20 17.98
N ALA A 86 0.53 15.10 16.99
CA ALA A 86 -0.40 15.06 15.86
C ALA A 86 -0.21 13.80 14.99
N VAL A 87 0.99 13.22 14.92
CA VAL A 87 1.26 12.00 14.14
C VAL A 87 0.33 10.85 14.55
N LYS A 88 0.09 10.69 15.85
CA LYS A 88 -0.83 9.66 16.38
C LYS A 88 -2.29 9.93 16.00
N SER A 89 -2.69 11.20 15.96
CA SER A 89 -4.03 11.61 15.55
C SER A 89 -4.24 11.45 14.04
N LEU A 90 -3.24 11.84 13.24
CA LEU A 90 -3.25 11.68 11.78
C LEU A 90 -3.36 10.21 11.38
N LEU A 91 -2.67 9.32 12.10
CA LEU A 91 -2.80 7.89 11.87
C LEU A 91 -4.23 7.38 12.10
N ASN A 92 -4.97 7.95 13.06
CA ASN A 92 -6.32 7.50 13.43
C ASN A 92 -7.43 8.45 12.95
N MET A 93 -7.13 9.30 11.97
CA MET A 93 -8.09 10.22 11.41
C MET A 93 -9.16 9.45 10.63
N ASN A 94 -10.44 9.67 10.97
CA ASN A 94 -11.58 9.01 10.30
C ASN A 94 -11.85 9.57 8.89
N THR A 95 -11.49 10.83 8.67
CA THR A 95 -11.76 11.57 7.43
C THR A 95 -10.49 12.08 6.76
N PRO A 96 -9.55 11.17 6.42
CA PRO A 96 -8.31 11.56 5.78
C PRO A 96 -8.57 12.13 4.38
N ASN A 97 -7.80 13.12 3.94
CA ASN A 97 -7.79 13.47 2.53
C ASN A 97 -7.14 12.34 1.69
N ARG A 98 -7.26 12.39 0.36
CA ARG A 98 -6.73 11.33 -0.54
C ARG A 98 -5.27 10.96 -0.27
N HIS A 99 -4.40 11.94 -0.01
CA HIS A 99 -2.97 11.66 0.24
C HIS A 99 -2.78 11.01 1.62
N MET A 100 -3.47 11.51 2.64
CA MET A 100 -3.44 10.96 3.99
C MET A 100 -3.98 9.54 4.05
N LEU A 101 -5.03 9.22 3.27
CA LEU A 101 -5.59 7.88 3.18
C LEU A 101 -4.55 6.89 2.62
N ARG A 102 -3.84 7.27 1.53
CA ARG A 102 -2.78 6.44 0.95
C ARG A 102 -1.67 6.16 1.97
N TRP A 103 -1.28 7.18 2.73
CA TRP A 103 -0.28 7.03 3.78
C TRP A 103 -0.76 6.14 4.92
N GLN A 104 -1.99 6.32 5.40
CA GLN A 104 -2.59 5.45 6.41
C GLN A 104 -2.62 3.98 5.96
N ILE A 105 -2.96 3.72 4.69
CA ILE A 105 -2.94 2.37 4.09
C ILE A 105 -1.52 1.80 4.10
N SER A 106 -0.51 2.59 3.69
CA SER A 106 0.88 2.11 3.68
C SER A 106 1.43 1.72 5.05
N ILE A 107 0.90 2.33 6.12
CA ILE A 107 1.32 2.05 7.49
C ILE A 107 0.58 0.83 8.07
N GLN A 108 -0.52 0.36 7.46
CA GLN A 108 -1.36 -0.70 8.03
C GLN A 108 -0.59 -1.98 8.34
N GLU A 109 0.37 -2.35 7.50
CA GLU A 109 1.23 -3.52 7.70
C GLU A 109 1.95 -3.50 9.05
N TYR A 110 2.37 -2.32 9.50
CA TYR A 110 3.14 -2.16 10.75
C TYR A 110 2.25 -1.97 11.99
N ARG A 111 0.95 -1.66 11.82
CA ARG A 111 0.07 -1.27 12.95
C ARG A 111 0.00 -2.31 14.06
N GLY A 112 0.07 -3.60 13.73
CA GLY A 112 -0.01 -4.67 14.73
C GLY A 112 1.16 -4.68 15.71
N ASN A 113 2.35 -4.26 15.26
CA ASN A 113 3.60 -4.33 16.02
C ASN A 113 4.26 -2.97 16.26
N MET A 114 3.61 -1.87 15.86
CA MET A 114 4.12 -0.51 15.95
C MET A 114 3.39 0.29 17.01
N THR A 115 4.16 0.98 17.87
CA THR A 115 3.61 1.96 18.82
C THR A 115 4.23 3.34 18.56
N ILE A 116 3.40 4.40 18.57
CA ILE A 116 3.85 5.78 18.41
C ILE A 116 3.92 6.44 19.78
N VAL A 117 5.11 6.93 20.15
CA VAL A 117 5.41 7.54 21.43
C VAL A 117 5.92 8.96 21.22
N HIS A 118 5.19 9.91 21.80
CA HIS A 118 5.61 11.31 21.81
C HIS A 118 6.66 11.54 22.91
N LYS A 119 7.82 12.08 22.54
CA LYS A 119 8.88 12.49 23.46
C LYS A 119 9.35 13.91 23.16
N ALA A 120 9.82 14.62 24.18
CA ALA A 120 10.31 16.00 24.01
C ALA A 120 11.55 16.07 23.11
N GLU A 121 11.69 17.19 22.39
CA GLU A 121 12.70 17.49 21.36
C GLU A 121 14.15 17.10 21.72
N ASN A 122 14.54 17.21 22.99
CA ASN A 122 15.91 16.92 23.43
C ASN A 122 16.39 15.47 23.19
N ILE A 123 15.48 14.55 22.86
CA ILE A 123 15.77 13.13 22.62
C ILE A 123 16.03 12.84 21.13
N HIS A 124 15.59 13.71 20.20
CA HIS A 124 15.60 13.44 18.76
C HIS A 124 16.83 13.99 18.03
N LYS A 125 17.91 14.30 18.74
CA LYS A 125 19.07 15.03 18.18
C LYS A 125 19.63 14.40 16.91
N ASP A 126 19.65 13.07 16.84
CA ASP A 126 20.16 12.36 15.67
C ASP A 126 19.26 12.65 14.45
N ALA A 127 17.96 12.35 14.55
CA ALA A 127 16.97 12.60 13.51
C ALA A 127 16.90 14.09 13.13
N ASP A 128 16.95 15.01 14.10
CA ASP A 128 16.98 16.46 13.88
C ASP A 128 18.20 16.88 13.05
N CYS A 129 19.41 16.46 13.45
CA CYS A 129 20.63 16.74 12.69
C CYS A 129 20.53 16.25 11.25
N PHE A 130 20.01 15.04 11.04
CA PHE A 130 19.86 14.45 9.70
C PHE A 130 18.77 15.12 8.87
N SER A 131 17.73 15.69 9.48
CA SER A 131 16.71 16.46 8.77
C SER A 131 17.26 17.82 8.27
N ARG A 132 18.08 18.49 9.10
CA ARG A 132 18.68 19.80 8.79
C ARG A 132 19.81 19.71 7.76
N TRP A 133 20.48 18.55 7.71
CA TRP A 133 21.57 18.26 6.78
C TRP A 133 21.21 17.07 5.88
N ALA A 134 19.98 17.10 5.36
CA ALA A 134 19.45 15.96 4.63
C ALA A 134 20.19 15.69 3.32
N LEU A 135 20.34 14.41 3.01
CA LEU A 135 21.02 13.97 1.79
C LEU A 135 20.22 14.37 0.53
N PRO A 136 20.91 14.70 -0.57
CA PRO A 136 20.24 15.07 -1.80
C PRO A 136 19.43 13.90 -2.38
N ASN A 137 18.35 14.25 -3.06
CA ASN A 137 17.50 13.30 -3.75
C ASN A 137 18.22 12.77 -4.99
N THR A 138 18.57 11.48 -4.98
CA THR A 138 19.29 10.81 -6.09
C THR A 138 18.59 9.50 -6.46
N PRO A 139 18.92 8.86 -7.59
CA PRO A 139 18.38 7.54 -7.90
C PRO A 139 18.64 6.47 -6.82
N LYS A 140 19.72 6.63 -6.04
CA LYS A 140 20.06 5.74 -4.91
C LYS A 140 19.41 6.17 -3.58
N ASN A 141 19.00 7.43 -3.47
CA ASN A 141 18.23 7.98 -2.34
C ASN A 141 16.98 8.71 -2.87
N PRO A 142 16.00 8.00 -3.43
CA PRO A 142 14.87 8.65 -4.07
C PRO A 142 13.89 9.18 -3.01
N ALA A 143 13.39 10.39 -3.25
CA ALA A 143 12.36 11.03 -2.44
C ALA A 143 10.93 10.55 -2.75
N ASN A 144 10.78 9.58 -3.63
CA ASN A 144 9.48 8.96 -3.86
C ASN A 144 9.18 8.09 -2.65
N ALA A 145 8.43 8.69 -1.72
CA ALA A 145 7.67 8.05 -0.65
C ALA A 145 6.21 7.88 -1.06
N GLU A 146 5.90 7.96 -2.36
CA GLU A 146 4.57 7.55 -2.78
C GLU A 146 4.60 6.04 -2.74
N PRO A 147 3.92 5.42 -1.78
CA PRO A 147 3.76 3.99 -1.83
C PRO A 147 3.12 3.74 -3.20
N HIS A 148 3.81 2.97 -4.03
CA HIS A 148 3.10 2.23 -5.05
C HIS A 148 2.31 1.19 -4.24
N ILE A 149 1.20 1.64 -3.64
CA ILE A 149 0.07 0.79 -3.33
C ILE A 149 -0.64 0.77 -4.67
N PRO A 150 -0.35 -0.20 -5.56
CA PRO A 150 -1.32 -0.45 -6.57
C PRO A 150 -2.58 -0.82 -5.80
N ILE A 151 -3.65 -0.07 -6.01
CA ILE A 151 -4.97 -0.54 -5.62
C ILE A 151 -5.24 -1.67 -6.64
N GLU A 152 -4.65 -2.85 -6.38
CA GLU A 152 -4.69 -4.04 -7.26
C GLU A 152 -6.05 -4.75 -7.17
N GLY A 153 -6.93 -4.27 -6.30
CA GLY A 153 -8.27 -4.80 -6.12
C GLY A 153 -8.95 -4.19 -4.89
N ILE A 154 -10.29 -4.17 -4.93
CA ILE A 154 -11.12 -3.94 -3.76
C ILE A 154 -11.13 -5.28 -3.01
N ASN A 155 -10.52 -5.35 -1.82
CA ASN A 155 -10.70 -6.51 -0.96
C ASN A 155 -12.04 -6.37 -0.25
N ILE A 156 -13.09 -6.94 -0.83
CA ILE A 156 -14.41 -6.99 -0.21
C ILE A 156 -14.45 -8.30 0.59
N THR A 157 -14.23 -8.22 1.90
CA THR A 157 -14.17 -9.39 2.79
C THR A 157 -15.55 -9.98 3.12
N ASP A 158 -16.63 -9.33 2.68
CA ASP A 158 -18.03 -9.69 3.00
C ASP A 158 -18.89 -9.91 1.74
N ILE A 159 -18.30 -10.39 0.64
CA ILE A 159 -19.10 -10.75 -0.54
C ILE A 159 -19.83 -12.08 -0.25
N GLY A 160 -21.16 -12.02 -0.14
CA GLY A 160 -22.00 -13.20 -0.06
C GLY A 160 -21.92 -14.07 -1.33
N ILE A 161 -22.22 -15.36 -1.18
CA ILE A 161 -22.25 -16.33 -2.30
C ILE A 161 -23.16 -15.85 -3.45
N GLU A 162 -24.21 -15.10 -3.12
CA GLU A 162 -25.18 -14.50 -4.04
C GLU A 162 -24.52 -13.67 -5.14
N PHE A 163 -23.48 -12.91 -4.81
CA PHE A 163 -22.73 -12.12 -5.80
C PHE A 163 -22.06 -13.01 -6.84
N PHE A 164 -21.39 -14.09 -6.41
CA PHE A 164 -20.71 -15.00 -7.32
C PHE A 164 -21.73 -15.74 -8.19
N GLU A 165 -22.91 -16.05 -7.66
CA GLU A 165 -24.02 -16.59 -8.46
C GLU A 165 -24.50 -15.60 -9.51
N GLU A 166 -24.66 -14.32 -9.16
CA GLU A 166 -25.03 -13.27 -10.12
C GLU A 166 -23.98 -13.09 -11.22
N VAL A 167 -22.68 -13.14 -10.86
CA VAL A 167 -21.59 -13.13 -11.85
C VAL A 167 -21.70 -14.33 -12.80
N ARG A 168 -21.88 -15.55 -12.29
CA ARG A 168 -22.04 -16.76 -13.11
C ARG A 168 -23.25 -16.66 -14.04
N GLU A 169 -24.40 -16.19 -13.54
CA GLU A 169 -25.58 -15.97 -14.37
C GLU A 169 -25.33 -14.92 -15.46
N SER A 170 -24.61 -13.85 -15.15
CA SER A 170 -24.28 -12.84 -16.15
C SER A 170 -23.41 -13.39 -17.29
N HIS A 171 -22.48 -14.30 -16.96
CA HIS A 171 -21.59 -14.92 -17.95
C HIS A 171 -22.36 -15.84 -18.91
N LYS A 172 -23.45 -16.47 -18.47
CA LYS A 172 -24.31 -17.30 -19.33
C LYS A 172 -24.98 -16.49 -20.45
N HIS A 173 -25.27 -15.22 -20.20
CA HIS A 173 -25.98 -14.36 -21.15
C HIS A 173 -25.02 -13.54 -22.04
N ASN A 174 -23.71 -13.57 -21.75
CA ASN A 174 -22.73 -12.77 -22.48
C ASN A 174 -22.10 -13.54 -23.64
N LYS A 175 -22.17 -12.96 -24.84
CA LYS A 175 -21.59 -13.53 -26.07
C LYS A 175 -20.09 -13.81 -25.95
N ASN A 176 -19.30 -12.91 -25.35
CA ASN A 176 -17.85 -13.12 -25.23
C ASN A 176 -17.54 -14.26 -24.26
N CYS A 177 -18.27 -14.34 -23.14
CA CYS A 177 -18.12 -15.43 -22.17
C CYS A 177 -18.41 -16.80 -22.81
N HIS A 178 -19.48 -16.93 -23.60
CA HIS A 178 -19.76 -18.16 -24.35
C HIS A 178 -18.65 -18.55 -25.34
N ILE A 179 -18.09 -17.57 -26.04
CA ILE A 179 -16.95 -17.81 -26.95
C ILE A 179 -15.71 -18.24 -26.15
N LEU A 180 -15.40 -17.56 -25.04
CA LEU A 180 -14.28 -17.89 -24.17
C LEU A 180 -14.41 -19.28 -23.53
N THR A 181 -15.60 -19.67 -23.07
CA THR A 181 -15.87 -21.05 -22.58
C THR A 181 -15.55 -22.05 -23.68
N SER A 182 -16.07 -21.83 -24.89
CA SER A 182 -15.86 -22.73 -26.03
C SER A 182 -14.39 -22.86 -26.44
N LEU A 183 -13.63 -21.75 -26.35
CA LEU A 183 -12.20 -21.72 -26.67
C LEU A 183 -11.35 -22.41 -25.59
N LEU A 184 -11.67 -22.19 -24.31
CA LEU A 184 -10.90 -22.71 -23.18
C LEU A 184 -11.22 -24.17 -22.85
N GLU A 185 -12.46 -24.64 -23.05
CA GLU A 185 -12.84 -26.04 -22.82
C GLU A 185 -12.33 -26.99 -23.90
N LYS A 186 -12.24 -26.53 -25.15
CA LYS A 186 -11.88 -27.40 -26.28
C LYS A 186 -10.38 -27.53 -26.50
N ASP A 187 -9.56 -26.76 -25.80
CA ASP A 187 -8.10 -26.67 -25.99
C ASP A 187 -7.69 -26.44 -27.48
N LEU A 188 -8.65 -25.96 -28.29
CA LEU A 188 -8.54 -25.74 -29.71
C LEU A 188 -8.31 -24.25 -29.94
N LYS A 189 -7.15 -23.90 -30.48
CA LYS A 189 -6.84 -22.53 -30.94
C LYS A 189 -7.60 -22.21 -32.22
N ASP A 190 -8.93 -22.08 -32.11
CA ASP A 190 -9.78 -21.66 -33.21
C ASP A 190 -9.68 -20.14 -33.40
N THR A 191 -8.83 -19.74 -34.35
CA THR A 191 -8.60 -18.34 -34.69
C THR A 191 -9.85 -17.65 -35.25
N ALA A 192 -10.77 -18.38 -35.88
CA ALA A 192 -11.99 -17.80 -36.43
C ALA A 192 -12.97 -17.42 -35.32
N LEU A 193 -13.11 -18.29 -34.31
CA LEU A 193 -13.91 -17.99 -33.12
C LEU A 193 -13.28 -16.89 -32.24
N ALA A 194 -11.95 -16.90 -32.07
CA ALA A 194 -11.25 -15.85 -31.32
C ALA A 194 -11.41 -14.45 -31.96
N ASN A 195 -11.57 -14.36 -33.29
CA ASN A 195 -11.82 -13.11 -33.99
C ASN A 195 -13.21 -12.51 -33.72
N LEU A 196 -14.15 -13.28 -33.17
CA LEU A 196 -15.50 -12.80 -32.80
C LEU A 196 -15.53 -12.13 -31.41
N LEU A 197 -14.45 -12.23 -30.64
CA LEU A 197 -14.30 -11.55 -29.37
C LEU A 197 -14.15 -10.04 -29.57
N ASN A 198 -14.63 -9.27 -28.59
CA ASN A 198 -14.32 -7.84 -28.54
C ASN A 198 -12.80 -7.60 -28.34
N ASN A 199 -12.33 -6.39 -28.66
CA ASN A 199 -10.90 -6.06 -28.64
C ASN A 199 -10.23 -6.34 -27.28
N ILE A 200 -10.94 -6.10 -26.17
CA ILE A 200 -10.41 -6.29 -24.81
C ILE A 200 -10.22 -7.78 -24.53
N CYS A 201 -11.27 -8.60 -24.73
CA CYS A 201 -11.23 -10.03 -24.48
C CYS A 201 -10.25 -10.72 -25.43
N LYS A 202 -10.21 -10.30 -26.69
CA LYS A 202 -9.28 -10.85 -27.67
C LYS A 202 -7.82 -10.64 -27.25
N THR A 203 -7.48 -9.42 -26.84
CA THR A 203 -6.11 -9.10 -26.38
C THR A 203 -5.72 -9.95 -25.18
N SER A 204 -6.61 -10.14 -24.21
CA SER A 204 -6.32 -10.97 -23.04
C SER A 204 -6.23 -12.46 -23.39
N TYR A 205 -7.08 -12.96 -24.29
CA TYR A 205 -7.06 -14.34 -24.76
C TYR A 205 -5.79 -14.67 -25.55
N ASP A 206 -5.40 -13.83 -26.51
CA ASP A 206 -4.22 -14.05 -27.37
C ASP A 206 -2.92 -14.08 -26.54
N ASN A 207 -2.88 -13.35 -25.42
CA ASN A 207 -1.78 -13.35 -24.47
C ASN A 207 -1.83 -14.51 -23.45
N GLY A 208 -2.81 -15.42 -23.55
CA GLY A 208 -2.97 -16.56 -22.65
C GLY A 208 -3.31 -16.17 -21.21
N ARG A 209 -3.96 -15.02 -21.01
CA ARG A 209 -4.23 -14.48 -19.66
C ARG A 209 -5.54 -14.94 -19.06
N PHE A 210 -6.48 -15.44 -19.86
CA PHE A 210 -7.77 -15.90 -19.34
C PHE A 210 -7.69 -17.29 -18.73
N HIS A 211 -8.26 -17.40 -17.52
CA HIS A 211 -8.49 -18.66 -16.83
C HIS A 211 -9.98 -18.79 -16.49
N PHE A 212 -10.52 -19.99 -16.67
CA PHE A 212 -11.88 -20.31 -16.28
C PHE A 212 -11.85 -21.20 -15.04
N PHE A 213 -12.47 -20.73 -13.96
CA PHE A 213 -12.52 -21.44 -12.68
C PHE A 213 -13.87 -21.21 -12.02
N ASP A 214 -14.51 -22.31 -11.59
CA ASP A 214 -15.79 -22.27 -10.87
C ASP A 214 -16.90 -21.45 -11.56
N GLY A 215 -16.97 -21.56 -12.90
CA GLY A 215 -17.97 -20.86 -13.70
C GLY A 215 -17.67 -19.38 -13.95
N ILE A 216 -16.49 -18.89 -13.55
CA ILE A 216 -16.09 -17.49 -13.62
C ILE A 216 -14.76 -17.35 -14.38
N PHE A 217 -14.65 -16.31 -15.19
CA PHE A 217 -13.42 -15.94 -15.89
C PHE A 217 -12.55 -15.01 -15.04
N TYR A 218 -11.25 -15.26 -15.08
CA TYR A 218 -10.21 -14.44 -14.48
C TYR A 218 -9.18 -14.03 -15.53
N ASP A 219 -8.79 -12.75 -15.55
CA ASP A 219 -7.70 -12.23 -16.39
C ASP A 219 -6.45 -12.09 -15.52
N ARG A 220 -5.40 -12.84 -15.88
CA ARG A 220 -4.16 -12.91 -15.11
C ARG A 220 -3.05 -12.13 -15.80
N SER A 221 -2.48 -11.16 -15.08
CA SER A 221 -1.24 -10.49 -15.47
C SER A 221 -0.03 -11.11 -14.77
N LYS A 222 1.17 -10.57 -15.01
CA LYS A 222 2.41 -11.03 -14.35
C LYS A 222 2.33 -10.96 -12.81
N TYR A 223 1.53 -10.03 -12.28
CA TYR A 223 1.48 -9.74 -10.84
C TYR A 223 0.06 -9.79 -10.26
N THR A 224 -0.97 -9.95 -11.09
CA THR A 224 -2.37 -9.81 -10.65
C THR A 224 -3.27 -10.89 -11.25
N CYS A 225 -4.38 -11.15 -10.57
CA CYS A 225 -5.48 -11.98 -11.06
C CYS A 225 -6.78 -11.23 -10.77
N VAL A 226 -7.46 -10.78 -11.82
CA VAL A 226 -8.69 -9.99 -11.68
C VAL A 226 -9.89 -10.77 -12.20
N MET A 227 -11.00 -10.69 -11.48
CA MET A 227 -12.26 -11.30 -11.92
C MET A 227 -12.84 -10.51 -13.10
N PHE A 228 -13.29 -11.22 -14.13
CA PHE A 228 -13.90 -10.61 -15.30
C PHE A 228 -15.41 -10.42 -15.10
N LEU A 229 -15.86 -9.16 -15.07
CA LEU A 229 -17.27 -8.79 -14.99
C LEU A 229 -17.78 -8.38 -16.37
N CYS A 230 -18.95 -8.90 -16.76
CA CYS A 230 -19.54 -8.61 -18.07
C CYS A 230 -20.91 -7.91 -18.01
N SER A 231 -21.57 -7.90 -16.86
CA SER A 231 -22.83 -7.18 -16.65
C SER A 231 -22.55 -5.72 -16.34
N ILE A 232 -23.02 -4.82 -17.21
CA ILE A 232 -22.92 -3.37 -16.96
C ILE A 232 -23.69 -2.96 -15.71
N MET A 233 -24.77 -3.68 -15.38
CA MET A 233 -25.55 -3.40 -14.19
C MET A 233 -24.77 -3.75 -12.93
N LEU A 234 -24.17 -4.94 -12.90
CA LEU A 234 -23.32 -5.36 -11.78
C LEU A 234 -22.10 -4.44 -11.62
N ILE A 235 -21.46 -4.06 -12.73
CA ILE A 235 -20.34 -3.12 -12.71
C ILE A 235 -20.79 -1.78 -12.11
N ASN A 236 -21.94 -1.25 -12.54
CA ASN A 236 -22.45 0.01 -12.01
C ASN A 236 -22.87 -0.10 -10.55
N THR A 237 -23.46 -1.22 -10.13
CA THR A 237 -23.79 -1.49 -8.72
C THR A 237 -22.53 -1.51 -7.88
N ILE A 238 -21.49 -2.26 -8.28
CA ILE A 238 -20.20 -2.27 -7.57
C ILE A 238 -19.60 -0.85 -7.54
N LEU A 239 -19.62 -0.12 -8.65
CA LEU A 239 -19.09 1.23 -8.68
C LEU A 239 -19.88 2.19 -7.79
N LEU A 240 -21.21 2.04 -7.70
CA LEU A 240 -22.08 2.80 -6.81
C LEU A 240 -21.84 2.42 -5.35
N GLU A 241 -21.81 1.13 -5.03
CA GLU A 241 -21.44 0.59 -3.72
C GLU A 241 -19.98 0.85 -3.37
N CYS A 242 -19.12 1.30 -4.28
CA CYS A 242 -17.75 1.68 -3.95
C CYS A 242 -17.57 3.20 -3.85
N ASN A 243 -18.46 3.99 -4.48
CA ASN A 243 -18.30 5.44 -4.59
C ASN A 243 -19.47 6.25 -4.00
N ASP A 244 -20.63 5.68 -3.71
CA ASP A 244 -21.86 6.45 -3.45
C ASP A 244 -22.69 5.91 -2.27
N GLU A 245 -22.40 4.74 -1.69
CA GLU A 245 -23.04 4.28 -0.46
C GLU A 245 -22.48 5.01 0.78
N ILE A 246 -23.37 5.46 1.67
CA ILE A 246 -23.02 6.19 2.91
C ILE A 246 -22.15 5.33 3.85
N TYR A 247 -22.23 4.01 3.73
CA TYR A 247 -21.45 3.04 4.51
C TYR A 247 -20.28 2.44 3.73
N SER A 248 -20.19 2.68 2.43
CA SER A 248 -19.20 2.05 1.58
C SER A 248 -17.92 2.85 1.50
N GLY A 249 -17.17 2.99 2.59
CA GLY A 249 -15.78 3.43 2.55
C GLY A 249 -15.47 4.78 1.87
N ASN A 250 -16.48 5.55 1.47
CA ASN A 250 -16.40 6.99 1.29
C ASN A 250 -16.71 7.55 2.67
N MET A 251 -15.68 7.74 3.50
CA MET A 251 -15.09 9.07 3.65
C MET A 251 -16.19 10.10 3.93
N SER A 252 -16.80 9.98 5.11
CA SER A 252 -17.53 11.05 5.80
C SER A 252 -16.99 11.22 7.20
#